data_AF-A0A7X2TXC9-F1
#
_entry.id   AF-A0A7X2TXC9-F1
#
_cell.length_a   1.000
_cell.length_b   1.000
_cell.length_c   1.000
_cell.angle_alpha   90.00
_cell.angle_beta   90.00
_cell.angle_gamma   90.00
#
_symmetry.space_group_name_H-M   'P 1'
#
loop_
_entity.id
_entity.type
_entity.pdbx_description
1 polymer ?
#
loop_
_entity_poly.entity_id
_entity_poly.type
_entity_poly.pdbx_seq_one_letter_code
_entity_poly.pdbx_strand_id
1 'polypeptide(L)'
;MSSIDVPLKKGGFGTTSRTDNWWAEPLLVFLGYMSFIVYATWAALQGNNYLCTAQCGGADYLSPMYSPLLIEQAPAWWPAFLPFSAAMLILPFPGLFRFTCYYYRGAYYKAFWADPISCSVGEPRSSYRGEKKFPLILQNVHRYFLYFAILFVFILLYDGYKALWFTGPDGAKHFGIGVGSLVLILNPILLGGYTFGCHSFRHLVGGMKDILSASPVRKTAYDCAGCLNRSHMKWAWVSMFFVGFADVYVRLCAMGIWHDWRIL
;
A
#
# COMPACT_ATOMS: atom_id res chain seq x y z
N MET A 1 -34.24 25.62 25.87
CA MET A 1 -32.87 25.37 26.35
C MET A 1 -32.25 24.33 25.44
N SER A 2 -31.24 24.70 24.66
CA SER A 2 -30.45 23.75 23.86
C SER A 2 -29.67 22.85 24.82
N SER A 3 -30.06 21.58 24.94
CA SER A 3 -29.24 20.60 25.63
C SER A 3 -27.98 20.41 24.81
N ILE A 4 -26.84 20.88 25.34
CA ILE A 4 -25.55 20.45 24.83
C ILE A 4 -25.49 18.95 25.13
N ASP A 5 -25.53 18.14 24.07
CA ASP A 5 -25.41 16.68 24.15
C ASP A 5 -23.96 16.36 24.53
N VAL A 6 -23.70 16.32 25.85
CA VAL A 6 -22.40 15.96 26.42
C VAL A 6 -22.25 14.44 26.28
N PRO A 7 -21.06 13.92 25.88
CA PRO A 7 -20.90 12.55 25.42
C PRO A 7 -21.41 11.55 26.44
N LEU A 8 -21.96 10.42 25.97
CA LEU A 8 -22.36 9.25 26.74
C LEU A 8 -21.40 8.99 27.91
N LYS A 9 -21.71 9.58 29.05
CA LYS A 9 -20.90 9.51 30.24
C LYS A 9 -21.12 8.10 30.80
N LYS A 10 -20.19 7.18 30.52
CA LYS A 10 -20.21 5.76 30.90
C LYS A 10 -21.08 4.83 30.01
N GLY A 11 -21.15 5.08 28.71
CA GLY A 11 -21.65 4.05 27.79
C GLY A 11 -20.65 2.90 27.67
N GLY A 12 -21.10 1.65 27.83
CA GLY A 12 -20.28 0.47 27.52
C GLY A 12 -19.98 0.37 26.01
N PHE A 13 -19.15 -0.59 25.62
CA PHE A 13 -18.79 -0.82 24.23
C PHE A 13 -20.03 -0.86 23.31
N GLY A 14 -20.02 -0.05 22.24
CA GLY A 14 -21.12 0.01 21.26
C GLY A 14 -22.34 0.85 21.68
N THR A 15 -22.38 1.37 22.91
CA THR A 15 -23.46 2.28 23.34
C THR A 15 -23.37 3.58 22.55
N THR A 16 -24.46 4.01 21.91
CA THR A 16 -24.48 5.22 21.09
C THR A 16 -25.87 5.84 21.01
N SER A 17 -25.93 7.16 20.82
CA SER A 17 -27.15 7.90 20.45
C SER A 17 -27.37 7.97 18.93
N ARG A 18 -26.43 7.44 18.14
CA ARG A 18 -26.48 7.43 16.69
C ARG A 18 -27.54 6.47 16.16
N THR A 19 -28.28 6.93 15.17
CA THR A 19 -29.31 6.15 14.45
C THR A 19 -28.86 5.68 13.08
N ASP A 20 -27.70 6.16 12.60
CA ASP A 20 -27.12 5.76 11.32
C ASP A 20 -26.28 4.49 11.43
N ASN A 21 -25.87 3.93 10.28
CA ASN A 21 -25.01 2.74 10.21
C ASN A 21 -23.54 3.06 10.54
N TRP A 22 -23.29 3.57 11.76
CA TRP A 22 -21.98 4.00 12.24
C TRP A 22 -20.90 2.91 12.20
N TRP A 23 -21.31 1.63 12.18
CA TRP A 23 -20.44 0.46 12.10
C TRP A 23 -20.01 0.09 10.67
N ALA A 24 -20.68 0.61 9.64
CA ALA A 24 -20.48 0.16 8.26
C ALA A 24 -19.07 0.51 7.74
N GLU A 25 -18.63 1.75 7.90
CA GLU A 25 -17.28 2.17 7.49
C GLU A 25 -16.16 1.33 8.16
N PRO A 26 -16.09 1.19 9.49
CA PRO A 26 -15.04 0.40 10.13
C PRO A 26 -15.13 -1.09 9.77
N LEU A 27 -16.33 -1.64 9.53
CA LEU A 27 -16.45 -3.01 9.04
C LEU A 27 -15.88 -3.17 7.62
N LEU A 28 -16.20 -2.26 6.70
CA LEU A 28 -15.66 -2.29 5.33
C LEU A 28 -14.13 -2.12 5.33
N VAL A 29 -13.61 -1.26 6.21
CA VAL A 29 -12.17 -1.11 6.42
C VAL A 29 -11.55 -2.43 6.91
N PHE A 30 -12.15 -3.06 7.93
CA PHE A 30 -11.69 -4.34 8.47
C PHE A 30 -11.66 -5.41 7.37
N LEU A 31 -12.77 -5.59 6.64
CA LEU A 31 -12.88 -6.59 5.57
C LEU A 31 -11.88 -6.32 4.45
N GLY A 32 -11.75 -5.08 4.00
CA GLY A 32 -10.80 -4.70 2.95
C GLY A 32 -9.34 -4.94 3.34
N TYR A 33 -8.95 -4.52 4.55
CA TYR A 33 -7.58 -4.73 5.04
C TYR A 33 -7.31 -6.21 5.32
N MET A 34 -8.23 -6.94 5.94
CA MET A 34 -8.06 -8.37 6.19
C MET A 34 -7.96 -9.17 4.90
N SER A 35 -8.79 -8.86 3.90
CA SER A 35 -8.72 -9.54 2.58
C SER A 35 -7.34 -9.34 1.95
N PHE A 36 -6.84 -8.10 1.97
CA PHE A 36 -5.51 -7.79 1.44
C PHE A 36 -4.39 -8.46 2.25
N ILE A 37 -4.44 -8.43 3.59
CA ILE A 37 -3.44 -9.05 4.47
C ILE A 37 -3.39 -10.56 4.23
N VAL A 38 -4.55 -11.24 4.24
CA VAL A 38 -4.62 -12.68 4.00
C VAL A 38 -4.05 -13.03 2.64
N TYR A 39 -4.44 -12.29 1.60
CA TYR A 39 -3.92 -12.52 0.25
C TYR A 39 -2.42 -12.27 0.16
N ALA A 40 -1.94 -11.14 0.66
CA ALA A 40 -0.52 -10.75 0.60
C ALA A 40 0.36 -11.73 1.39
N THR A 41 -0.10 -12.19 2.55
CA THR A 41 0.59 -13.22 3.34
C THR A 41 0.62 -14.55 2.60
N TRP A 42 -0.50 -14.97 2.02
CA TRP A 42 -0.53 -16.19 1.21
C TRP A 42 0.43 -16.12 0.02
N ALA A 43 0.40 -15.03 -0.75
CA ALA A 43 1.31 -14.81 -1.88
C ALA A 43 2.78 -14.85 -1.41
N ALA A 44 3.10 -14.14 -0.33
CA ALA A 44 4.44 -14.11 0.24
C ALA A 44 4.96 -15.48 0.68
N LEU A 45 4.10 -16.35 1.23
CA LEU A 45 4.51 -17.69 1.67
C LEU A 45 4.59 -18.69 0.52
N GLN A 46 3.75 -18.53 -0.51
CA GLN A 46 3.63 -19.47 -1.61
C GLN A 46 4.77 -19.33 -2.62
N GLY A 47 5.13 -18.10 -2.98
CA GLY A 47 6.38 -17.84 -3.70
C GLY A 47 6.48 -18.33 -5.15
N ASN A 48 5.41 -18.69 -5.86
CA ASN A 48 5.46 -19.10 -7.27
C ASN A 48 4.57 -18.21 -8.16
N ASN A 49 4.66 -18.40 -9.48
CA ASN A 49 3.84 -17.72 -10.51
C ASN A 49 3.88 -16.19 -10.42
N TYR A 50 4.99 -15.63 -9.94
CA TYR A 50 5.18 -14.18 -9.81
C TYR A 50 5.84 -13.55 -11.04
N LEU A 51 6.30 -14.36 -11.99
CA LEU A 51 6.90 -13.96 -13.25
C LEU A 51 6.14 -14.65 -14.39
N CYS A 52 5.63 -13.87 -15.34
CA CYS A 52 5.01 -14.38 -16.55
C CYS A 52 5.82 -13.96 -17.76
N THR A 53 6.36 -14.95 -18.49
CA THR A 53 7.10 -14.73 -19.74
C THR A 53 6.52 -15.55 -20.89
N ALA A 54 6.65 -16.87 -20.82
CA ALA A 54 6.20 -17.78 -21.88
C ALA A 54 4.69 -17.66 -22.15
N GLN A 55 3.87 -17.72 -21.10
CA GLN A 55 2.41 -17.61 -21.20
C GLN A 55 1.97 -16.19 -21.58
N CYS A 56 2.81 -15.20 -21.30
CA CYS A 56 2.62 -13.81 -21.67
C CYS A 56 3.35 -13.46 -22.96
N GLY A 57 3.46 -14.39 -23.92
CA GLY A 57 3.98 -14.19 -25.27
C GLY A 57 5.34 -13.51 -25.35
N GLY A 58 6.24 -13.79 -24.39
CA GLY A 58 7.59 -13.22 -24.32
C GLY A 58 7.71 -11.92 -23.53
N ALA A 59 6.62 -11.37 -22.98
CA ALA A 59 6.66 -10.18 -22.14
C ALA A 59 7.32 -10.47 -20.79
N ASP A 60 8.05 -9.52 -20.20
CA ASP A 60 8.69 -9.72 -18.88
C ASP A 60 7.83 -9.16 -17.75
N TYR A 61 6.77 -9.88 -17.38
CA TYR A 61 5.82 -9.43 -16.35
C TYR A 61 6.20 -9.95 -14.97
N LEU A 62 6.88 -9.12 -14.20
CA LEU A 62 7.19 -9.37 -12.80
C LEU A 62 6.11 -8.76 -11.89
N SER A 63 5.54 -9.56 -11.00
CA SER A 63 4.61 -9.09 -9.99
C SER A 63 5.26 -8.02 -9.10
N PRO A 64 4.56 -6.91 -8.82
CA PRO A 64 5.08 -5.87 -7.94
C PRO A 64 5.25 -6.32 -6.48
N MET A 65 4.66 -7.45 -6.07
CA MET A 65 4.85 -7.99 -4.72
C MET A 65 6.20 -8.70 -4.53
N TYR A 66 6.89 -9.03 -5.63
CA TYR A 66 8.16 -9.75 -5.64
C TYR A 66 9.31 -8.90 -6.18
N SER A 67 9.03 -7.68 -6.63
CA SER A 67 10.03 -6.76 -7.15
C SER A 67 10.60 -5.83 -6.08
N PRO A 68 11.92 -5.58 -6.05
CA PRO A 68 12.95 -6.15 -6.90
C PRO A 68 13.24 -7.61 -6.54
N LEU A 69 13.52 -8.43 -7.55
CA LEU A 69 13.91 -9.81 -7.36
C LEU A 69 15.37 -9.87 -6.90
N LEU A 70 15.61 -9.80 -5.59
CA LEU A 70 16.95 -9.75 -5.01
C LEU A 70 17.60 -11.13 -4.87
N ILE A 71 16.84 -12.09 -4.34
CA ILE A 71 17.29 -13.45 -4.05
C ILE A 71 16.13 -14.40 -4.38
N GLU A 72 16.38 -15.36 -5.26
CA GLU A 72 15.37 -16.33 -5.70
C GLU A 72 15.35 -17.63 -4.89
N GLN A 73 16.46 -17.96 -4.22
CA GLN A 73 16.61 -19.18 -3.43
C GLN A 73 16.94 -18.86 -1.97
N ALA A 74 16.44 -19.69 -1.05
CA ALA A 74 16.67 -19.49 0.37
C ALA A 74 18.17 -19.40 0.69
N PRO A 75 18.67 -18.27 1.21
CA PRO A 75 20.06 -18.18 1.61
C PRO A 75 20.32 -19.09 2.83
N ALA A 76 21.57 -19.49 3.05
CA ALA A 76 21.92 -20.43 4.12
C ALA A 76 21.55 -19.97 5.55
N TRP A 77 21.42 -18.66 5.76
CA TRP A 77 21.00 -18.07 7.04
C TRP A 77 19.47 -18.03 7.22
N TRP A 78 18.69 -18.38 6.19
CA TRP A 78 17.23 -18.36 6.28
C TRP A 78 16.74 -19.48 7.21
N PRO A 79 15.77 -19.20 8.11
CA PRO A 79 15.28 -20.22 9.02
C PRO A 79 14.65 -21.39 8.26
N ALA A 80 15.21 -22.60 8.40
CA ALA A 80 14.81 -23.78 7.62
C ALA A 80 13.34 -24.21 7.83
N PHE A 81 12.72 -23.80 8.95
CA PHE A 81 11.31 -24.07 9.22
C PHE A 81 10.33 -23.11 8.51
N LEU A 82 10.83 -22.02 7.93
CA LEU A 82 10.03 -20.98 7.29
C LEU A 82 10.18 -21.09 5.77
N PRO A 83 9.08 -21.15 4.99
CA PRO A 83 9.20 -21.11 3.53
C PRO A 83 9.89 -19.81 3.10
N PHE A 84 10.61 -19.86 2.00
CA PHE A 84 11.28 -18.69 1.43
C PHE A 84 10.57 -18.25 0.16
N SER A 85 10.37 -16.95 0.03
CA SER A 85 10.12 -16.31 -1.26
C SER A 85 10.79 -14.94 -1.28
N ALA A 86 11.10 -14.44 -2.48
CA ALA A 86 11.67 -13.11 -2.65
C ALA A 86 10.77 -12.00 -2.06
N ALA A 87 9.45 -12.18 -2.10
CA ALA A 87 8.50 -11.24 -1.54
C ALA A 87 8.67 -11.04 -0.02
N MET A 88 9.13 -12.05 0.72
CA MET A 88 9.33 -11.94 2.18
C MET A 88 10.45 -10.96 2.55
N LEU A 89 11.39 -10.71 1.64
CA LEU A 89 12.46 -9.72 1.84
C LEU A 89 11.96 -8.30 1.56
N ILE A 90 10.98 -8.15 0.67
CA ILE A 90 10.54 -6.85 0.16
C ILE A 90 9.27 -6.34 0.82
N LEU A 91 8.22 -7.17 0.91
CA LEU A 91 6.88 -6.77 1.39
C LEU A 91 6.82 -6.14 2.78
N PRO A 92 7.71 -6.47 3.75
CA PRO A 92 7.74 -5.75 5.02
C PRO A 92 7.92 -4.24 4.86
N PHE A 93 8.68 -3.76 3.87
CA PHE A 93 8.92 -2.33 3.69
C PHE A 93 7.67 -1.52 3.27
N PRO A 94 6.97 -1.83 2.16
CA PRO A 94 5.72 -1.16 1.81
C PRO A 94 4.61 -1.46 2.83
N GLY A 95 4.61 -2.67 3.43
CA GLY A 95 3.69 -3.04 4.50
C GLY A 95 3.84 -2.12 5.72
N LEU A 96 5.07 -1.92 6.20
CA LEU A 96 5.37 -1.02 7.32
C LEU A 96 5.18 0.45 6.94
N PHE A 97 5.44 0.85 5.69
CA PHE A 97 5.10 2.19 5.22
C PHE A 97 3.60 2.47 5.33
N ARG A 98 2.73 1.51 4.97
CA ARG A 98 1.29 1.61 5.17
C ARG A 98 0.92 1.55 6.65
N PHE A 99 1.40 0.55 7.38
CA PHE A 99 1.08 0.36 8.79
C PHE A 99 1.41 1.59 9.66
N THR A 100 2.52 2.25 9.37
CA THR A 100 2.99 3.44 10.09
C THR A 100 2.39 4.76 9.61
N CYS A 101 1.60 4.74 8.54
CA CYS A 101 0.96 5.94 8.03
C CYS A 101 -0.13 6.43 8.98
N TYR A 102 -0.18 7.75 9.22
CA TYR A 102 -1.18 8.40 10.06
C TYR A 102 -2.62 8.03 9.68
N TYR A 103 -2.91 7.98 8.37
CA TYR A 103 -4.22 7.57 7.86
C TYR A 103 -4.56 6.12 8.22
N TYR A 104 -3.69 5.17 7.85
CA TYR A 104 -3.89 3.74 8.11
C TYR A 104 -4.07 3.46 9.59
N ARG A 105 -3.26 4.11 10.41
CA ARG A 105 -3.33 4.06 11.87
C ARG A 105 -4.70 4.44 12.42
N GLY A 106 -5.22 5.59 12.00
CA GLY A 106 -6.58 5.97 12.35
C GLY A 106 -7.62 4.95 11.86
N ALA A 107 -7.45 4.40 10.66
CA ALA A 107 -8.36 3.42 10.09
C ALA A 107 -8.38 2.10 10.88
N TYR A 108 -7.22 1.52 11.19
CA TYR A 108 -7.18 0.25 11.90
C TYR A 108 -7.40 0.38 13.42
N TYR A 109 -7.12 1.54 14.04
CA TYR A 109 -7.54 1.78 15.44
C TYR A 109 -9.06 1.70 15.57
N LYS A 110 -9.80 2.26 14.60
CA LYS A 110 -11.26 2.17 14.55
C LYS A 110 -11.74 0.76 14.21
N ALA A 111 -11.20 0.18 13.14
CA ALA A 111 -11.70 -1.07 12.57
C ALA A 111 -11.29 -2.34 13.33
N PHE A 112 -10.12 -2.35 13.98
CA PHE A 112 -9.58 -3.53 14.66
C PHE A 112 -9.56 -3.38 16.18
N TRP A 113 -9.32 -2.17 16.70
CA TRP A 113 -9.16 -1.95 18.14
C TRP A 113 -10.37 -1.32 18.81
N ALA A 114 -11.33 -0.86 18.01
CA ALA A 114 -12.53 -0.19 18.47
C ALA A 114 -12.24 1.05 19.35
N ASP A 115 -11.24 1.85 18.99
CA ASP A 115 -10.64 2.90 19.85
C ASP A 115 -10.62 4.29 19.19
N PRO A 116 -11.73 5.06 19.22
CA PRO A 116 -13.13 4.60 19.26
C PRO A 116 -13.64 4.24 17.85
N ILE A 117 -14.60 3.31 17.72
CA ILE A 117 -15.14 2.87 16.40
C ILE A 117 -15.65 4.05 15.55
N SER A 118 -16.40 4.96 16.17
CA SER A 118 -16.95 6.14 15.53
C SER A 118 -17.21 7.24 16.55
N CYS A 119 -17.42 8.47 16.09
CA CYS A 119 -17.82 9.57 16.96
C CYS A 119 -19.12 9.20 17.70
N SER A 120 -19.19 9.52 19.00
CA SER A 120 -20.35 9.25 19.86
C SER A 120 -20.73 7.76 20.01
N VAL A 121 -19.78 6.84 19.79
CA VAL A 121 -19.94 5.40 20.07
C VAL A 121 -18.98 5.02 21.20
N GLY A 122 -19.51 4.36 22.24
CA GLY A 122 -18.72 3.90 23.39
C GLY A 122 -17.63 2.89 22.99
N GLU A 123 -16.42 3.11 23.50
CA GLU A 123 -15.26 2.24 23.27
C GLU A 123 -15.08 1.23 24.42
N PRO A 124 -14.41 0.08 24.19
CA PRO A 124 -14.20 -0.91 25.23
C PRO A 124 -13.12 -0.50 26.24
N ARG A 125 -12.34 0.54 25.93
CA ARG A 125 -11.26 1.07 26.77
C ARG A 125 -11.76 2.19 27.67
N SER A 126 -11.13 2.30 28.84
CA SER A 126 -11.38 3.37 29.81
C SER A 126 -10.23 4.35 29.94
N SER A 127 -9.13 4.13 29.21
CA SER A 127 -7.92 4.96 29.27
C SER A 127 -7.18 5.01 27.94
N TYR A 128 -6.70 6.22 27.60
CA TYR A 128 -5.88 6.47 26.43
C TYR A 128 -4.40 6.34 26.78
N ARG A 129 -3.71 5.36 26.18
CA ARG A 129 -2.25 5.15 26.40
C ARG A 129 -1.37 6.05 25.55
N GLY A 130 -1.92 6.60 24.47
CA GLY A 130 -1.18 7.33 23.45
C GLY A 130 -0.11 6.50 22.73
N GLU A 131 0.60 7.14 21.81
CA GLU A 131 1.61 6.49 20.95
C GLU A 131 3.05 6.68 21.45
N LYS A 132 3.20 7.09 22.72
CA LYS A 132 4.52 7.33 23.34
C LYS A 132 5.13 6.09 23.99
N LYS A 133 4.44 4.94 23.96
CA LYS A 133 4.86 3.71 24.64
C LYS A 133 4.94 2.55 23.66
N PHE A 134 5.83 1.60 23.94
CA PHE A 134 5.93 0.36 23.15
C PHE A 134 4.59 -0.41 23.19
N PRO A 135 4.12 -0.96 22.04
CA PRO A 135 4.75 -0.98 20.72
C PRO A 135 4.43 0.23 19.81
N LEU A 136 3.48 1.10 20.20
CA LEU A 136 2.99 2.20 19.35
C LEU A 136 4.00 3.31 19.06
N ILE A 137 5.08 3.41 19.84
CA ILE A 137 6.18 4.34 19.55
C ILE A 137 6.84 4.07 18.19
N LEU A 138 6.77 2.82 17.71
CA LEU A 138 7.31 2.44 16.40
C LEU A 138 6.58 3.12 15.24
N GLN A 139 5.38 3.67 15.44
CA GLN A 139 4.67 4.39 14.38
C GLN A 139 5.41 5.66 13.93
N ASN A 140 6.32 6.20 14.75
CA ASN A 140 7.13 7.37 14.40
C ASN A 140 8.18 7.10 13.33
N VAL A 141 8.47 5.83 13.02
CA VAL A 141 9.47 5.47 12.02
C VAL A 141 8.96 5.61 10.58
N HIS A 142 7.69 5.99 10.38
CA HIS A 142 7.08 6.20 9.06
C HIS A 142 7.95 7.03 8.11
N ARG A 143 8.61 8.07 8.65
CA ARG A 143 9.52 8.95 7.88
C ARG A 143 10.68 8.21 7.23
N TYR A 144 11.15 7.12 7.84
CA TYR A 144 12.24 6.31 7.30
C TYR A 144 11.73 5.36 6.21
N PHE A 145 10.54 4.78 6.39
CA PHE A 145 9.90 3.96 5.37
C PHE A 145 9.52 4.74 4.10
N LEU A 146 9.32 6.06 4.19
CA LEU A 146 9.13 6.90 3.02
C LEU A 146 10.27 6.77 2.00
N TYR A 147 11.54 6.73 2.44
CA TYR A 147 12.67 6.64 1.51
C TYR A 147 12.67 5.32 0.74
N PHE A 148 12.38 4.22 1.42
CA PHE A 148 12.19 2.92 0.77
C PHE A 148 10.99 2.93 -0.18
N ALA A 149 9.87 3.55 0.19
CA ALA A 149 8.70 3.67 -0.67
C ALA A 149 8.99 4.46 -1.96
N ILE A 150 9.75 5.55 -1.87
CA ILE A 150 10.19 6.32 -3.05
C ILE A 150 11.06 5.44 -3.96
N LEU A 151 12.03 4.72 -3.39
CA LEU A 151 12.87 3.81 -4.12
C LEU A 151 12.05 2.74 -4.86
N PHE A 152 11.11 2.08 -4.17
CA PHE A 152 10.26 1.06 -4.78
C PHE A 152 9.39 1.61 -5.90
N VAL A 153 8.85 2.83 -5.77
CA VAL A 153 8.08 3.45 -6.87
C VAL A 153 8.92 3.53 -8.15
N PHE A 154 10.20 3.92 -8.06
CA PHE A 154 11.07 3.99 -9.23
C PHE A 154 11.49 2.61 -9.76
N ILE A 155 11.73 1.64 -8.88
CA ILE A 155 11.99 0.25 -9.29
C ILE A 155 10.78 -0.30 -10.06
N LEU A 156 9.57 -0.12 -9.54
CA LEU A 156 8.35 -0.60 -10.16
C LEU A 156 8.01 0.17 -11.45
N LEU A 157 8.36 1.46 -11.56
CA LEU A 157 8.30 2.19 -12.84
C LEU A 157 9.23 1.56 -13.88
N TYR A 158 10.44 1.17 -13.48
CA TYR A 158 11.38 0.49 -14.36
C TYR A 158 10.86 -0.90 -14.77
N ASP A 159 10.21 -1.65 -13.87
CA ASP A 159 9.55 -2.91 -14.24
C ASP A 159 8.38 -2.68 -15.21
N GLY A 160 7.57 -1.64 -15.00
CA GLY A 160 6.54 -1.24 -15.96
C GLY A 160 7.12 -0.90 -17.34
N TYR A 161 8.30 -0.28 -17.39
CA TYR A 161 9.03 -0.07 -18.64
C TYR A 161 9.53 -1.38 -19.27
N LYS A 162 10.12 -2.29 -18.49
CA LYS A 162 10.53 -3.62 -18.98
C LYS A 162 9.35 -4.43 -19.51
N ALA A 163 8.18 -4.27 -18.90
CA ALA A 163 6.94 -4.89 -19.35
C ALA A 163 6.49 -4.41 -20.74
N LEU A 164 7.12 -3.41 -21.36
CA LEU A 164 6.88 -3.00 -22.75
C LEU A 164 7.80 -3.71 -23.76
N TRP A 165 8.72 -4.55 -23.31
CA TRP A 165 9.72 -5.18 -24.18
C TRP A 165 9.52 -6.69 -24.21
N PHE A 166 8.99 -7.20 -25.30
CA PHE A 166 8.65 -8.61 -25.48
C PHE A 166 9.77 -9.33 -26.20
N THR A 167 10.09 -10.54 -25.75
CA THR A 167 11.12 -11.39 -26.34
C THR A 167 10.48 -12.28 -27.41
N GLY A 168 10.89 -12.09 -28.66
CA GLY A 168 10.42 -12.88 -29.80
C GLY A 168 11.01 -14.30 -29.82
N PRO A 169 10.55 -15.17 -30.73
CA PRO A 169 11.08 -16.52 -30.90
C PRO A 169 12.57 -16.57 -31.27
N ASP A 170 13.07 -15.49 -31.88
CA ASP A 170 14.47 -15.26 -32.24
C ASP A 170 15.33 -14.77 -31.05
N GLY A 171 14.72 -14.58 -29.88
CA GLY A 171 15.36 -14.01 -28.70
C GLY A 171 15.52 -12.50 -28.73
N ALA A 172 15.09 -11.82 -29.81
CA ALA A 172 15.19 -10.36 -29.91
C ALA A 172 14.06 -9.69 -29.12
N LYS A 173 14.39 -8.58 -28.44
CA LYS A 173 13.39 -7.76 -27.76
C LYS A 173 12.77 -6.78 -28.74
N HIS A 174 11.44 -6.76 -28.81
CA HIS A 174 10.67 -5.77 -29.55
C HIS A 174 9.72 -5.03 -28.62
N PHE A 175 9.34 -3.82 -29.02
CA PHE A 175 8.34 -3.05 -28.30
C PHE A 175 6.97 -3.71 -28.48
N GLY A 176 6.25 -3.91 -27.38
CA GLY A 176 4.93 -4.51 -27.35
C GLY A 176 4.09 -3.95 -26.22
N ILE A 177 2.77 -3.98 -26.39
CA ILE A 177 1.81 -3.52 -25.40
C ILE A 177 0.79 -4.63 -25.19
N GLY A 178 0.79 -5.19 -23.98
CA GLY A 178 -0.26 -6.07 -23.49
C GLY A 178 -1.08 -5.39 -22.40
N VAL A 179 -2.24 -5.97 -22.07
CA VAL A 179 -3.02 -5.54 -20.90
C VAL A 179 -2.17 -5.61 -19.64
N GLY A 180 -1.33 -6.64 -19.49
CA GLY A 180 -0.38 -6.78 -18.39
C GLY A 180 0.64 -5.64 -18.32
N SER A 181 1.14 -5.15 -19.46
CA SER A 181 2.01 -3.98 -19.52
C SER A 181 1.31 -2.74 -18.93
N LEU A 182 0.04 -2.52 -19.29
CA LEU A 182 -0.74 -1.40 -18.76
C LEU A 182 -1.00 -1.55 -17.27
N VAL A 183 -1.29 -2.76 -16.79
CA VAL A 183 -1.45 -3.05 -15.36
C VAL A 183 -0.15 -2.75 -14.61
N LEU A 184 1.00 -3.20 -15.11
CA LEU A 184 2.29 -2.99 -14.45
C LEU A 184 2.78 -1.54 -14.51
N ILE A 185 2.37 -0.75 -15.50
CA ILE A 185 2.65 0.70 -15.56
C ILE A 185 1.72 1.50 -14.64
N LEU A 186 0.43 1.14 -14.59
CA LEU A 186 -0.54 1.84 -13.75
C LEU A 186 -0.25 1.64 -12.25
N ASN A 187 0.25 0.47 -11.87
CA ASN A 187 0.57 0.15 -10.48
C ASN A 187 1.52 1.17 -9.79
N PRO A 188 2.75 1.43 -10.31
CA PRO A 188 3.65 2.41 -9.73
C PRO A 188 3.13 3.85 -9.81
N ILE A 189 2.26 4.19 -10.77
CA ILE A 189 1.62 5.52 -10.82
C ILE A 189 0.67 5.70 -9.62
N LEU A 190 -0.16 4.69 -9.34
CA LEU A 190 -1.08 4.71 -8.20
C LEU A 190 -0.32 4.68 -6.86
N LEU A 191 0.74 3.87 -6.76
CA LEU A 191 1.63 3.87 -5.61
C LEU A 191 2.35 5.21 -5.44
N GLY A 192 2.79 5.83 -6.54
CA GLY A 192 3.37 7.18 -6.56
C GLY A 192 2.40 8.23 -6.03
N GLY A 193 1.12 8.18 -6.43
CA GLY A 193 0.07 9.04 -5.88
C GLY A 193 -0.05 8.92 -4.35
N TYR A 194 0.08 7.70 -3.81
CA TYR A 194 0.09 7.47 -2.36
C TYR A 194 1.38 7.98 -1.71
N THR A 195 2.55 7.59 -2.22
CA THR A 195 3.87 7.93 -1.66
C THR A 195 4.14 9.44 -1.70
N PHE A 196 3.97 10.07 -2.87
CA PHE A 196 4.21 11.50 -3.07
C PHE A 196 3.06 12.39 -2.55
N GLY A 197 1.90 11.80 -2.24
CA GLY A 197 0.82 12.46 -1.51
C GLY A 197 0.95 12.40 0.01
N CYS A 198 2.00 11.78 0.55
CA CYS A 198 2.16 11.61 2.00
C CYS A 198 2.52 12.94 2.71
N HIS A 199 2.05 13.11 3.95
CA HIS A 199 2.48 14.23 4.81
C HIS A 199 3.99 14.23 5.06
N SER A 200 4.60 13.06 5.24
CA SER A 200 6.05 12.93 5.39
C SER A 200 6.78 13.41 4.13
N PHE A 201 6.22 13.16 2.93
CA PHE A 201 6.80 13.65 1.68
C PHE A 201 6.66 15.17 1.55
N ARG A 202 5.50 15.73 1.90
CA ARG A 202 5.29 17.18 1.96
C ARG A 202 6.31 17.86 2.88
N HIS A 203 6.58 17.26 4.04
CA HIS A 203 7.61 17.76 4.95
C HIS A 203 9.02 17.68 4.33
N LEU A 204 9.35 16.57 3.67
CA LEU A 204 10.63 16.38 2.98
C LEU A 204 10.88 17.44 1.90
N VAL A 205 9.91 17.66 0.99
CA VAL A 205 10.05 18.65 -0.09
C VAL A 205 9.94 20.10 0.40
N GLY A 206 9.23 20.32 1.52
CA GLY A 206 9.17 21.62 2.19
C GLY A 206 10.52 22.08 2.76
N GLY A 207 11.43 21.14 3.04
CA GLY A 207 12.84 21.45 3.31
C GLY A 207 13.10 22.21 4.61
N MET A 208 12.34 21.94 5.67
CA MET A 208 12.48 22.55 7.01
C MET A 208 12.46 24.10 6.96
N LYS A 209 11.55 24.66 6.17
CA LYS A 209 11.34 26.10 6.07
C LYS A 209 10.06 26.49 6.81
N ASP A 210 10.17 27.49 7.68
CA ASP A 210 9.00 28.10 8.32
C ASP A 210 8.22 29.00 7.34
N ILE A 211 8.91 29.57 6.34
CA ILE A 211 8.34 30.44 5.31
C ILE A 211 8.58 29.84 3.93
N LEU A 212 7.61 29.08 3.43
CA LEU A 212 7.69 28.44 2.10
C LEU A 212 7.59 29.44 0.95
N SER A 213 6.91 30.57 1.13
CA SER A 213 6.75 31.61 0.09
C SER A 213 8.08 32.22 -0.36
N ALA A 214 9.10 32.22 0.51
CA ALA A 214 10.44 32.68 0.20
C ALA A 214 11.29 31.65 -0.59
N SER A 215 10.73 30.48 -0.93
CA SER A 215 11.40 29.43 -1.68
C SER A 215 10.49 28.89 -2.80
N PRO A 216 10.36 29.60 -3.94
CA PRO A 216 9.36 29.30 -4.97
C PRO A 216 9.37 27.85 -5.46
N VAL A 217 10.55 27.27 -5.71
CA VAL A 217 10.67 25.86 -6.16
C VAL A 217 10.13 24.88 -5.11
N ARG A 218 10.48 25.08 -3.83
CA ARG A 218 9.99 24.24 -2.73
C ARG A 218 8.50 24.42 -2.50
N LYS A 219 8.00 25.66 -2.62
CA LYS A 219 6.58 25.95 -2.56
C LYS A 219 5.82 25.19 -3.66
N THR A 220 6.28 25.23 -4.91
CA THR A 220 5.65 24.48 -6.00
C THR A 220 5.65 22.98 -5.73
N ALA A 221 6.78 22.40 -5.33
CA ALA A 221 6.84 20.97 -4.99
C ALA A 221 5.90 20.61 -3.82
N TYR A 222 5.84 21.45 -2.78
CA TYR A 222 4.93 21.30 -1.65
C TYR A 222 3.46 21.40 -2.06
N ASP A 223 3.12 22.33 -2.94
CA ASP A 223 1.75 22.55 -3.44
C ASP A 223 1.32 21.38 -4.34
N CYS A 224 2.22 20.85 -5.18
CA CYS A 224 1.98 19.63 -5.98
C CYS A 224 1.75 18.40 -5.08
N ALA A 225 2.62 18.16 -4.10
CA ALA A 225 2.43 17.11 -3.11
C ALA A 225 1.14 17.34 -2.28
N GLY A 226 0.81 18.59 -1.99
CA GLY A 226 -0.45 19.01 -1.37
C GLY A 226 -1.67 18.64 -2.21
N CYS A 227 -1.59 18.74 -3.53
CA CYS A 227 -2.66 18.33 -4.44
C CYS A 227 -2.96 16.83 -4.31
N LEU A 228 -1.92 16.00 -4.34
CA LEU A 228 -2.05 14.56 -4.13
C LEU A 228 -2.53 14.23 -2.71
N ASN A 229 -2.03 14.96 -1.71
CA ASN A 229 -2.35 14.74 -0.30
C ASN A 229 -3.84 14.94 0.04
N ARG A 230 -4.54 15.86 -0.64
CA ARG A 230 -5.99 16.05 -0.46
C ARG A 230 -6.80 14.77 -0.70
N SER A 231 -6.29 13.87 -1.55
CA SER A 231 -6.90 12.57 -1.83
C SER A 231 -6.03 11.40 -1.33
N HIS A 232 -5.14 11.62 -0.35
CA HIS A 232 -4.20 10.61 0.12
C HIS A 232 -4.89 9.30 0.55
N MET A 233 -6.03 9.40 1.24
CA MET A 233 -6.86 8.25 1.59
C MET A 233 -7.32 7.46 0.35
N LYS A 234 -7.75 8.15 -0.72
CA LYS A 234 -8.18 7.48 -1.96
C LYS A 234 -6.99 6.77 -2.62
N TRP A 235 -5.83 7.44 -2.70
CA TRP A 235 -4.61 6.84 -3.21
C TRP A 235 -4.18 5.61 -2.40
N ALA A 236 -4.34 5.65 -1.07
CA ALA A 236 -4.03 4.53 -0.19
C ALA A 236 -4.84 3.28 -0.59
N TRP A 237 -6.17 3.40 -0.70
CA TRP A 237 -7.06 2.31 -1.05
C TRP A 237 -6.85 1.80 -2.47
N VAL A 238 -6.86 2.72 -3.45
CA VAL A 238 -6.74 2.35 -4.87
C VAL A 238 -5.40 1.66 -5.13
N SER A 239 -4.29 2.19 -4.61
CA SER A 239 -2.98 1.55 -4.78
C SER A 239 -2.85 0.21 -4.04
N MET A 240 -3.52 0.02 -2.90
CA MET A 240 -3.49 -1.25 -2.15
C MET A 240 -4.22 -2.35 -2.91
N PHE A 241 -5.43 -2.08 -3.40
CA PHE A 241 -6.15 -3.08 -4.17
C PHE A 241 -5.53 -3.30 -5.54
N PHE A 242 -4.99 -2.25 -6.16
CA PHE A 242 -4.39 -2.38 -7.48
C PHE A 242 -3.06 -3.14 -7.46
N VAL A 243 -2.23 -2.99 -6.42
CA VAL A 243 -1.01 -3.82 -6.30
C VAL A 243 -1.34 -5.29 -6.07
N GLY A 244 -2.38 -5.59 -5.29
CA GLY A 244 -2.90 -6.95 -5.14
C GLY A 244 -3.47 -7.50 -6.44
N PHE A 245 -4.24 -6.69 -7.17
CA PHE A 245 -4.75 -7.05 -8.50
C PHE A 245 -3.62 -7.29 -9.51
N ALA A 246 -2.56 -6.48 -9.51
CA ALA A 246 -1.41 -6.67 -10.38
C ALA A 246 -0.70 -8.01 -10.09
N ASP A 247 -0.58 -8.41 -8.82
CA ASP A 247 -0.10 -9.75 -8.47
C ASP A 247 -1.02 -10.86 -8.99
N VAL A 248 -2.33 -10.77 -8.74
CA VAL A 248 -3.33 -11.72 -9.25
C VAL A 248 -3.25 -11.83 -10.77
N TYR A 249 -3.16 -10.70 -11.47
CA TYR A 249 -3.13 -10.64 -12.92
C TYR A 249 -1.92 -11.39 -13.46
N VAL A 250 -0.71 -11.04 -13.00
CA VAL A 250 0.53 -11.70 -13.42
C VAL A 250 0.47 -13.19 -13.09
N ARG A 251 -0.03 -13.54 -11.90
CA ARG A 251 -0.16 -14.91 -11.44
C ARG A 251 -1.09 -15.75 -12.31
N LEU A 252 -2.29 -15.27 -12.59
CA LEU A 252 -3.25 -15.98 -13.42
C LEU A 252 -2.77 -16.09 -14.87
N CYS A 253 -2.03 -15.10 -15.38
CA CYS A 253 -1.39 -15.20 -16.69
C CYS A 253 -0.24 -16.23 -16.68
N ALA A 254 0.64 -16.21 -15.68
CA ALA A 254 1.73 -17.18 -15.53
C ALA A 254 1.21 -18.62 -15.43
N MET A 255 0.06 -18.81 -14.78
CA MET A 255 -0.63 -20.10 -14.67
C MET A 255 -1.37 -20.51 -15.97
N GLY A 256 -1.47 -19.62 -16.97
CA GLY A 256 -2.24 -19.85 -18.19
C GLY A 256 -3.77 -19.84 -17.99
N ILE A 257 -4.26 -19.33 -16.85
CA ILE A 257 -5.70 -19.20 -16.57
C ILE A 257 -6.27 -17.96 -17.26
N TRP A 258 -5.55 -16.85 -17.18
CA TRP A 258 -5.89 -15.62 -17.90
C TRP A 258 -5.01 -15.48 -19.13
N HIS A 259 -5.61 -15.05 -20.23
CA HIS A 259 -4.87 -14.67 -21.41
C HIS A 259 -4.51 -13.19 -21.32
N ASP A 260 -3.20 -12.89 -21.44
CA ASP A 260 -2.77 -11.51 -21.63
C ASP A 260 -3.10 -11.05 -23.06
N TRP A 261 -4.04 -10.12 -23.19
CA TRP A 261 -4.47 -9.62 -24.49
C TRP A 261 -3.45 -8.62 -25.04
N ARG A 262 -3.03 -8.85 -26.29
CA ARG A 262 -2.12 -7.96 -27.00
C ARG A 262 -2.86 -6.80 -27.64
N ILE A 263 -2.27 -5.62 -27.52
CA ILE A 263 -2.71 -4.37 -28.14
C ILE A 263 -1.74 -3.99 -29.26
N LEU A 264 -0.43 -4.16 -29.01
CA LEU A 264 0.65 -3.96 -29.98
C LEU A 264 1.68 -5.10 -29.84
#